data_AF-A0A4S4B0P2-F1
#
_entry.id   AF-A0A4S4B0P2-F1
#
_cell.length_a   1.000
_cell.length_b   1.000
_cell.length_c   1.000
_cell.angle_alpha   90.00
_cell.angle_beta   90.00
_cell.angle_gamma   90.00
#
_symmetry.space_group_name_H-M   'P 1'
#
loop_
_entity.id
_entity.type
_entity.pdbx_description
1 polymer ?
#
loop_
_entity_poly.entity_id
_entity_poly.type
_entity_poly.pdbx_seq_one_letter_code
_entity_poly.pdbx_strand_id
1 'polypeptide(L)'
;MSKAIYQVSEETTLDDLYDLLEKAIALVESHSGIVHRRARPSVEAAIKDFRRFREGELDTDLGSKRWFKALAKLAEEVGDMSPEQSAYVLAVAEVAHAAAHLGHLNTAMSRGDRTEADRRYVVLQRAYVNFGLQGVKEFIGLVAPDGLAGHPAGAGKGLA
;
A
#
# COMPACT_ATOMS: atom_id res chain seq x y z
N MET A 1 6.75 6.45 22.11
CA MET A 1 5.37 6.05 21.76
C MET A 1 5.22 6.16 20.24
N SER A 2 5.20 5.02 19.53
CA SER A 2 5.00 5.01 18.08
C SER A 2 3.56 5.42 17.77
N LYS A 3 3.40 6.51 17.02
CA LYS A 3 2.11 7.02 16.57
C LYS A 3 1.57 6.01 15.56
N ALA A 4 0.41 5.40 15.81
CA ALA A 4 -0.17 4.44 14.89
C ALA A 4 -0.39 5.10 13.51
N ILE A 5 0.39 4.70 12.50
CA ILE A 5 0.41 5.34 11.17
C ILE A 5 -0.89 5.07 10.39
N TYR A 6 -1.57 3.95 10.70
CA TYR A 6 -2.82 3.55 10.10
C TYR A 6 -3.81 3.18 11.21
N GLN A 7 -4.83 3.98 11.42
CA GLN A 7 -5.97 3.64 12.28
C GLN A 7 -7.23 3.95 11.49
N VAL A 8 -7.92 2.90 11.07
CA VAL A 8 -9.18 3.01 10.31
C VAL A 8 -10.32 2.49 11.19
N SER A 9 -11.37 3.27 11.28
CA SER A 9 -12.61 2.97 12.01
C SER A 9 -13.84 3.23 11.13
N GLU A 10 -15.03 2.95 11.63
CA GLU A 10 -16.31 3.32 10.98
C GLU A 10 -16.52 4.84 10.86
N GLU A 11 -15.69 5.65 11.51
CA GLU A 11 -15.72 7.12 11.41
C GLU A 11 -14.71 7.66 10.38
N THR A 12 -13.72 6.87 9.98
CA THR A 12 -12.69 7.28 9.00
C THR A 12 -13.33 7.61 7.66
N THR A 13 -13.24 8.86 7.22
CA THR A 13 -13.89 9.31 5.99
C THR A 13 -13.21 8.76 4.75
N LEU A 14 -13.87 8.87 3.59
CA LEU A 14 -13.26 8.47 2.33
C LEU A 14 -11.98 9.27 2.04
N ASP A 15 -12.00 10.58 2.34
CA ASP A 15 -10.84 11.46 2.17
C ASP A 15 -9.68 11.04 3.10
N ASP A 16 -9.97 10.70 4.36
CA ASP A 16 -8.96 10.18 5.29
C ASP A 16 -8.31 8.90 4.75
N LEU A 17 -9.09 7.99 4.15
CA LEU A 17 -8.57 6.75 3.58
C LEU A 17 -7.65 7.01 2.39
N TYR A 18 -8.00 7.99 1.55
CA TYR A 18 -7.14 8.42 0.45
C TYR A 18 -5.84 9.08 0.95
N ASP A 19 -5.89 9.83 2.04
CA ASP A 19 -4.69 10.40 2.68
C ASP A 19 -3.81 9.34 3.33
N LEU A 20 -4.41 8.29 3.91
CA LEU A 20 -3.68 7.14 4.41
C LEU A 20 -3.05 6.33 3.27
N LEU A 21 -3.75 6.16 2.14
CA LEU A 21 -3.19 5.53 0.94
C LEU A 21 -2.00 6.32 0.40
N GLU A 22 -2.11 7.65 0.33
CA GLU A 22 -1.01 8.54 -0.08
C GLU A 22 0.23 8.37 0.80
N LYS A 23 0.04 8.31 2.13
CA LYS A 23 1.12 8.03 3.07
C LYS A 23 1.74 6.64 2.84
N ALA A 24 0.92 5.63 2.55
CA ALA A 24 1.41 4.28 2.26
C ALA A 24 2.24 4.22 0.97
N ILE A 25 1.80 4.91 -0.09
CA ILE A 25 2.55 5.02 -1.35
C ILE A 25 3.89 5.70 -1.09
N ALA A 26 3.90 6.86 -0.42
CA ALA A 26 5.12 7.58 -0.09
C ALA A 26 6.08 6.75 0.78
N LEU A 27 5.56 5.94 1.70
CA LEU A 27 6.36 5.08 2.57
C LEU A 27 7.07 3.97 1.78
N VAL A 28 6.38 3.28 0.87
CA VAL A 28 7.04 2.23 0.06
C VAL A 28 7.99 2.84 -0.97
N GLU A 29 7.69 4.04 -1.48
CA GLU A 29 8.56 4.76 -2.42
C GLU A 29 9.88 5.18 -1.78
N SER A 30 9.87 5.64 -0.51
CA SER A 30 11.08 6.01 0.22
C SER A 30 12.01 4.82 0.52
N HIS A 31 11.51 3.59 0.43
CA HIS A 31 12.27 2.35 0.64
C HIS A 31 12.64 1.62 -0.66
N SER A 32 12.37 2.21 -1.83
CA SER A 32 12.61 1.63 -3.15
C SER A 32 14.07 1.25 -3.45
N GLY A 33 15.03 1.76 -2.66
CA GLY A 33 16.43 1.33 -2.74
C GLY A 33 16.64 -0.16 -2.46
N ILE A 34 15.72 -0.78 -1.70
CA ILE A 34 15.84 -2.16 -1.22
C ILE A 34 15.43 -3.18 -2.30
N VAL A 35 14.58 -2.77 -3.25
CA VAL A 35 13.99 -3.66 -4.24
C VAL A 35 15.03 -4.47 -5.01
N HIS A 36 14.77 -5.77 -5.12
CA HIS A 36 15.59 -6.66 -5.93
C HIS A 36 15.54 -6.26 -7.42
N ARG A 37 16.66 -6.38 -8.14
CA ARG A 37 16.79 -5.95 -9.54
C ARG A 37 15.73 -6.56 -10.47
N ARG A 38 15.32 -7.80 -10.22
CA ARG A 38 14.31 -8.52 -11.03
C ARG A 38 12.89 -8.03 -10.74
N ALA A 39 12.64 -7.51 -9.53
CA ALA A 39 11.34 -7.00 -9.13
C ALA A 39 11.17 -5.49 -9.40
N ARG A 40 12.28 -4.76 -9.50
CA ARG A 40 12.33 -3.30 -9.69
C ARG A 40 11.38 -2.78 -10.79
N PRO A 41 11.36 -3.33 -12.02
CA PRO A 41 10.49 -2.78 -13.07
C PRO A 41 9.00 -2.88 -12.73
N SER A 42 8.59 -4.00 -12.12
CA SER A 42 7.21 -4.22 -11.69
C SER A 42 6.82 -3.31 -10.53
N VAL A 43 7.72 -3.10 -9.56
CA VAL A 43 7.48 -2.21 -8.43
C VAL A 43 7.35 -0.75 -8.89
N GLU A 44 8.25 -0.27 -9.74
CA GLU A 44 8.21 1.11 -10.26
C GLU A 44 6.92 1.36 -11.06
N ALA A 45 6.53 0.41 -11.91
CA ALA A 45 5.28 0.48 -12.64
C ALA A 45 4.04 0.46 -11.71
N ALA A 46 4.08 -0.35 -10.65
CA ALA A 46 3.01 -0.40 -9.66
C ALA A 46 2.85 0.91 -8.90
N ILE A 47 3.96 1.48 -8.38
CA ILE A 47 3.94 2.78 -7.67
C ILE A 47 3.38 3.87 -8.58
N LYS A 48 3.80 3.93 -9.85
CA LYS A 48 3.24 4.87 -10.82
C LYS A 48 1.74 4.70 -10.99
N ASP A 49 1.25 3.46 -11.12
CA ASP A 49 -0.18 3.19 -11.25
C ASP A 49 -0.95 3.51 -9.97
N PHE A 50 -0.35 3.36 -8.77
CA PHE A 50 -0.99 3.79 -7.51
C PHE A 50 -1.15 5.31 -7.43
N ARG A 51 -0.16 6.08 -7.89
CA ARG A 51 -0.24 7.55 -7.99
C ARG A 51 -1.37 7.96 -8.92
N ARG A 52 -1.44 7.36 -10.10
CA ARG A 52 -2.53 7.60 -11.06
C ARG A 52 -3.91 7.22 -10.51
N PHE A 53 -4.00 6.12 -9.76
CA PHE A 53 -5.22 5.76 -9.05
C PHE A 53 -5.61 6.84 -8.02
N ARG A 54 -4.64 7.33 -7.22
CA ARG A 54 -4.87 8.40 -6.22
C ARG A 54 -5.35 9.70 -6.86
N GLU A 55 -4.87 10.01 -8.06
CA GLU A 55 -5.25 11.17 -8.88
C GLU A 55 -6.58 10.97 -9.62
N GLY A 56 -7.16 9.77 -9.59
CA GLY A 56 -8.41 9.43 -10.30
C GLY A 56 -8.22 9.14 -11.79
N GLU A 57 -6.99 8.96 -12.26
CA GLU A 57 -6.65 8.69 -13.67
C GLU A 57 -6.65 7.21 -14.05
N LEU A 58 -6.73 6.32 -13.06
CA LEU A 58 -6.69 4.87 -13.27
C LEU A 58 -7.75 4.16 -12.42
N ASP A 59 -8.46 3.21 -13.02
CA ASP A 59 -9.43 2.37 -12.33
C ASP A 59 -8.76 1.20 -11.57
N THR A 60 -9.40 0.80 -10.47
CA THR A 60 -9.08 -0.30 -9.57
C THR A 60 -8.68 -1.61 -10.24
N ASP A 61 -9.45 -2.07 -11.23
CA ASP A 61 -9.25 -3.36 -11.90
C ASP A 61 -8.03 -3.31 -12.87
N LEU A 62 -7.75 -2.16 -13.47
CA LEU A 62 -6.62 -1.98 -14.40
C LEU A 62 -5.28 -1.70 -13.70
N GLY A 63 -5.34 -1.14 -12.48
CA GLY A 63 -4.18 -0.85 -11.65
C GLY A 63 -4.04 -1.79 -10.45
N SER A 64 -4.63 -1.40 -9.34
CA SER A 64 -4.33 -1.89 -7.99
C SER A 64 -4.55 -3.40 -7.80
N LYS A 65 -5.65 -3.95 -8.32
CA LYS A 65 -5.94 -5.39 -8.18
C LYS A 65 -5.01 -6.28 -9.03
N ARG A 66 -4.61 -5.80 -10.20
CA ARG A 66 -3.60 -6.45 -11.05
C ARG A 66 -2.27 -6.51 -10.30
N TRP A 67 -1.87 -5.40 -9.71
CA TRP A 67 -0.58 -5.28 -9.02
C TRP A 67 -0.50 -6.09 -7.75
N PHE A 68 -1.57 -6.20 -6.95
CA PHE A 68 -1.57 -7.08 -5.77
C PHE A 68 -1.17 -8.51 -6.14
N LYS A 69 -1.84 -9.09 -7.13
CA LYS A 69 -1.55 -10.46 -7.61
C LYS A 69 -0.15 -10.60 -8.20
N ALA A 70 0.25 -9.63 -9.03
CA ALA A 70 1.55 -9.68 -9.69
C ALA A 70 2.71 -9.58 -8.69
N LEU A 71 2.61 -8.70 -7.71
CA LEU A 71 3.67 -8.46 -6.72
C LEU A 71 3.73 -9.57 -5.66
N ALA A 72 2.57 -10.05 -5.16
CA ALA A 72 2.55 -11.19 -4.23
C ALA A 72 3.21 -12.43 -4.85
N LYS A 73 2.86 -12.73 -6.11
CA LYS A 73 3.50 -13.81 -6.88
C LYS A 73 5.00 -13.59 -7.07
N LEU A 74 5.41 -12.37 -7.37
CA LEU A 74 6.82 -12.02 -7.56
C LEU A 74 7.64 -12.20 -6.28
N ALA A 75 7.06 -11.91 -5.10
CA ALA A 75 7.70 -12.16 -3.81
C ALA A 75 7.97 -13.65 -3.54
N GLU A 76 7.13 -14.54 -4.08
CA GLU A 76 7.27 -15.99 -3.94
C GLU A 76 8.22 -16.60 -4.97
N GLU A 77 8.19 -16.14 -6.23
CA GLU A 77 8.87 -16.80 -7.35
C GLU A 77 10.33 -16.39 -7.55
N VAL A 78 10.74 -15.24 -7.00
CA VAL A 78 12.11 -14.74 -7.15
C VAL A 78 12.97 -15.32 -6.02
N GLY A 79 13.42 -16.56 -6.20
CA GLY A 79 14.15 -17.33 -5.17
C GLY A 79 15.53 -16.80 -4.76
N ASP A 80 16.01 -15.68 -5.30
CA ASP A 80 17.27 -15.02 -4.87
C ASP A 80 17.03 -13.71 -4.10
N MET A 81 15.78 -13.39 -3.76
CA MET A 81 15.48 -12.25 -2.88
C MET A 81 15.85 -12.57 -1.43
N SER A 82 16.47 -11.59 -0.74
CA SER A 82 16.57 -11.65 0.71
C SER A 82 15.17 -11.53 1.35
N PRO A 83 15.00 -11.95 2.62
CA PRO A 83 13.74 -11.76 3.34
C PRO A 83 13.25 -10.31 3.33
N GLU A 84 14.16 -9.34 3.46
CA GLU A 84 13.84 -7.91 3.43
C GLU A 84 13.38 -7.47 2.03
N GLN A 85 13.98 -8.01 0.97
CA GLN A 85 13.56 -7.72 -0.40
C GLN A 85 12.16 -8.30 -0.69
N SER A 86 11.89 -9.52 -0.25
CA SER A 86 10.57 -10.12 -0.37
C SER A 86 9.53 -9.36 0.46
N ALA A 87 9.87 -8.98 1.70
CA ALA A 87 9.01 -8.16 2.55
C ALA A 87 8.71 -6.80 1.89
N TYR A 88 9.70 -6.14 1.30
CA TYR A 88 9.49 -4.90 0.57
C TYR A 88 8.50 -5.07 -0.61
N VAL A 89 8.64 -6.13 -1.41
CA VAL A 89 7.70 -6.42 -2.51
C VAL A 89 6.29 -6.70 -1.99
N LEU A 90 6.16 -7.41 -0.87
CA LEU A 90 4.88 -7.64 -0.19
C LEU A 90 4.27 -6.34 0.36
N ALA A 91 5.08 -5.43 0.91
CA ALA A 91 4.61 -4.10 1.31
C ALA A 91 4.00 -3.34 0.13
N VAL A 92 4.65 -3.37 -1.04
CA VAL A 92 4.13 -2.72 -2.26
C VAL A 92 2.85 -3.43 -2.73
N ALA A 93 2.76 -4.75 -2.60
CA ALA A 93 1.55 -5.50 -2.88
C ALA A 93 0.38 -5.05 -1.97
N GLU A 94 0.62 -4.85 -0.68
CA GLU A 94 -0.41 -4.40 0.27
C GLU A 94 -0.90 -2.96 0.01
N VAL A 95 -0.07 -2.08 -0.56
CA VAL A 95 -0.55 -0.79 -1.09
C VAL A 95 -1.57 -1.02 -2.21
N ALA A 96 -1.28 -1.97 -3.11
CA ALA A 96 -2.18 -2.36 -4.18
C ALA A 96 -3.51 -2.95 -3.65
N HIS A 97 -3.42 -3.75 -2.58
CA HIS A 97 -4.56 -4.31 -1.89
C HIS A 97 -5.46 -3.20 -1.31
N ALA A 98 -4.87 -2.27 -0.54
CA ALA A 98 -5.57 -1.13 0.02
C ALA A 98 -6.23 -0.26 -1.07
N ALA A 99 -5.50 0.06 -2.14
CA ALA A 99 -6.03 0.86 -3.25
C ALA A 99 -7.19 0.18 -3.99
N ALA A 100 -7.13 -1.14 -4.20
CA ALA A 100 -8.22 -1.88 -4.83
C ALA A 100 -9.51 -1.82 -4.00
N HIS A 101 -9.42 -2.03 -2.68
CA HIS A 101 -10.58 -1.93 -1.80
C HIS A 101 -11.07 -0.50 -1.61
N LEU A 102 -10.19 0.50 -1.72
CA LEU A 102 -10.59 1.90 -1.66
C LEU A 102 -11.46 2.29 -2.86
N GLY A 103 -11.16 1.81 -4.07
CA GLY A 103 -12.04 2.11 -5.20
C GLY A 103 -13.32 1.27 -5.22
N HIS A 104 -13.32 0.05 -4.67
CA HIS A 104 -14.58 -0.66 -4.38
C HIS A 104 -15.43 0.11 -3.36
N LEU A 105 -14.82 0.67 -2.31
CA LEU A 105 -15.48 1.52 -1.33
C LEU A 105 -16.07 2.77 -1.99
N ASN A 106 -15.31 3.45 -2.84
CA ASN A 106 -15.78 4.62 -3.59
C ASN A 106 -17.03 4.27 -4.43
N THR A 107 -16.98 3.14 -5.14
CA THR A 107 -18.11 2.62 -5.93
C THR A 107 -19.30 2.24 -5.06
N ALA A 108 -19.07 1.73 -3.85
CA ALA A 108 -20.13 1.40 -2.90
C ALA A 108 -20.80 2.66 -2.38
N MET A 109 -20.02 3.64 -1.95
CA MET A 109 -20.51 4.92 -1.42
C MET A 109 -21.28 5.71 -2.49
N SER A 110 -20.88 5.64 -3.76
CA SER A 110 -21.62 6.28 -4.85
C SER A 110 -23.02 5.73 -5.07
N ARG A 111 -23.34 4.54 -4.53
CA ARG A 111 -24.70 3.98 -4.55
C ARG A 111 -25.58 4.59 -3.46
N GLY A 112 -25.01 5.17 -2.41
CA GLY A 112 -25.73 5.92 -1.37
C GLY A 112 -26.58 5.04 -0.45
N ASP A 113 -26.05 3.91 0.02
CA ASP A 113 -26.65 3.08 1.08
C ASP A 113 -28.10 2.63 0.84
N ARG A 114 -28.48 2.44 -0.44
CA ARG A 114 -29.85 2.07 -0.87
C ARG A 114 -30.35 0.79 -0.23
N THR A 115 -29.45 -0.15 0.04
CA THR A 115 -29.77 -1.44 0.63
C THR A 115 -28.92 -1.73 1.86
N GLU A 116 -29.37 -2.66 2.69
CA GLU A 116 -28.56 -3.20 3.80
C GLU A 116 -27.27 -3.86 3.30
N ALA A 117 -27.31 -4.47 2.11
CA ALA A 117 -26.12 -5.03 1.48
C ALA A 117 -25.10 -3.96 1.13
N ASP A 118 -25.53 -2.79 0.64
CA ASP A 118 -24.63 -1.66 0.34
C ASP A 118 -23.91 -1.17 1.60
N ARG A 119 -24.64 -0.96 2.70
CA ARG A 119 -24.07 -0.54 4.00
C ARG A 119 -23.04 -1.53 4.53
N ARG A 120 -23.36 -2.83 4.49
CA ARG A 120 -22.42 -3.89 4.90
C ARG A 120 -21.20 -3.96 3.99
N TYR A 121 -21.39 -3.73 2.70
CA TYR A 121 -20.29 -3.72 1.74
C TYR A 121 -19.35 -2.55 1.99
N VAL A 122 -19.87 -1.35 2.32
CA VAL A 122 -19.06 -0.19 2.75
C VAL A 122 -18.18 -0.53 3.97
N VAL A 123 -18.78 -1.11 5.02
CA VAL A 123 -18.04 -1.53 6.23
C VAL A 123 -16.96 -2.56 5.89
N LEU A 124 -17.31 -3.56 5.08
CA LEU A 124 -16.38 -4.61 4.64
C LEU A 124 -15.20 -4.04 3.84
N GLN A 125 -15.47 -3.17 2.86
CA GLN A 125 -14.41 -2.57 2.04
C GLN A 125 -13.48 -1.71 2.89
N ARG A 126 -14.01 -0.95 3.85
CA ARG A 126 -13.20 -0.16 4.77
C ARG A 126 -12.30 -1.05 5.64
N ALA A 127 -12.81 -2.16 6.13
CA ALA A 127 -12.00 -3.14 6.87
C ALA A 127 -10.86 -3.71 6.02
N TYR A 128 -11.09 -3.97 4.73
CA TYR A 128 -10.03 -4.43 3.82
C TYR A 128 -9.01 -3.35 3.47
N VAL A 129 -9.42 -2.08 3.34
CA VAL A 129 -8.47 -0.96 3.22
C VAL A 129 -7.56 -0.92 4.45
N ASN A 130 -8.12 -1.04 5.65
CA ASN A 130 -7.34 -1.12 6.88
C ASN A 130 -6.37 -2.30 6.86
N PHE A 131 -6.83 -3.48 6.46
CA PHE A 131 -6.01 -4.68 6.38
C PHE A 131 -4.78 -4.44 5.49
N GLY A 132 -4.98 -3.91 4.27
CA GLY A 132 -3.87 -3.58 3.38
C GLY A 132 -2.91 -2.56 4.01
N LEU A 133 -3.42 -1.48 4.58
CA LEU A 133 -2.58 -0.46 5.23
C LEU A 133 -1.77 -1.02 6.42
N GLN A 134 -2.35 -1.91 7.25
CA GLN A 134 -1.59 -2.60 8.30
C GLN A 134 -0.53 -3.53 7.71
N GLY A 135 -0.84 -4.23 6.61
CA GLY A 135 0.13 -5.04 5.89
C GLY A 135 1.34 -4.23 5.42
N VAL A 136 1.12 -3.05 4.83
CA VAL A 136 2.20 -2.11 4.46
C VAL A 136 3.09 -1.81 5.66
N LYS A 137 2.49 -1.45 6.81
CA LYS A 137 3.23 -1.15 8.05
C LYS A 137 4.07 -2.33 8.51
N GLU A 138 3.47 -3.51 8.56
CA GLU A 138 4.12 -4.71 9.07
C GLU A 138 5.32 -5.08 8.21
N PHE A 139 5.11 -5.18 6.89
CA PHE A 139 6.17 -5.55 5.97
C PHE A 139 7.28 -4.50 5.90
N ILE A 140 6.98 -3.21 5.94
CA ILE A 140 8.02 -2.16 6.03
C ILE A 140 8.77 -2.23 7.37
N GLY A 141 8.09 -2.59 8.46
CA GLY A 141 8.75 -2.83 9.76
C GLY A 141 9.79 -3.94 9.72
N LEU A 142 9.60 -4.95 8.87
CA LEU A 142 10.59 -6.02 8.64
C LEU A 142 11.77 -5.57 7.77
N VAL A 143 11.55 -4.57 6.92
CA VAL A 143 12.55 -4.03 6.00
C VAL A 143 13.52 -3.07 6.71
N ALA A 144 13.00 -2.27 7.65
CA ALA A 144 13.78 -1.32 8.43
C ALA A 144 13.20 -1.20 9.86
N PRO A 145 13.68 -2.01 10.82
CA PRO A 145 13.13 -2.06 12.19
C PRO A 145 13.16 -0.70 12.92
N ASP A 146 14.16 0.12 12.61
CA ASP A 146 14.35 1.47 13.18
C ASP A 146 13.64 2.58 12.39
N GLY A 147 13.14 2.28 11.18
CA GLY A 147 12.59 3.26 10.21
C GLY A 147 11.20 3.80 10.55
N LEU A 148 10.50 3.21 11.53
CA LEU A 148 9.23 3.73 12.06
C LEU A 148 9.42 4.88 13.06
N ALA A 149 10.67 5.14 13.50
CA ALA A 149 11.05 6.35 14.21
C ALA A 149 11.76 7.28 13.21
N GLY A 150 11.04 8.31 12.75
CA GLY A 150 11.48 9.19 11.66
C GLY A 150 12.96 9.58 11.76
N HIS A 151 13.73 9.24 10.72
CA HIS A 151 15.07 9.76 10.53
C HIS A 151 14.99 11.09 9.75
N PRO A 152 15.69 12.14 10.20
CA PRO A 152 15.82 13.35 9.41
C PRO A 152 16.65 13.06 8.16
N ALA A 153 16.29 13.73 7.07
CA ALA A 153 17.01 13.63 5.81
C ALA A 153 18.49 13.99 6.00
N GLY A 154 19.36 13.09 5.51
CA GLY A 154 20.70 13.42 5.05
C GLY A 154 21.84 13.31 6.08
N ALA A 155 22.75 12.37 5.81
CA ALA A 155 24.17 12.67 5.67
C ALA A 155 24.87 11.47 5.05
N GLY A 156 25.21 11.59 3.76
CA GLY A 156 26.20 10.70 3.17
C GLY A 156 27.56 10.90 3.85
N LYS A 157 28.18 9.79 4.24
CA LYS A 157 29.64 9.61 4.40
C LYS A 157 29.84 8.12 4.12
N GLY A 158 30.60 7.66 3.14
CA GLY A 158 31.87 8.18 2.66
C GLY A 158 32.83 7.00 2.80
N LEU A 159 33.27 6.45 1.67
CA LEU A 159 34.27 5.39 1.57
C LEU A 159 35.54 5.78 2.36
N ALA A 160 36.00 4.87 3.20
CA ALA A 160 37.41 4.60 3.50
C ALA A 160 37.53 3.19 4.09
#